data_AF-A0A840CQ56-F1
#
_entry.id   AF-A0A840CQ56-F1
#
_cell.length_a   1.000
_cell.length_b   1.000
_cell.length_c   1.000
_cell.angle_alpha   90.00
_cell.angle_beta   90.00
_cell.angle_gamma   90.00
#
_symmetry.space_group_name_H-M   'P 1'
#
loop_
_entity.id
_entity.type
_entity.pdbx_description
1 polymer ?
#
loop_
_entity_poly.entity_id
_entity_poly.type
_entity_poly.pdbx_seq_one_letter_code
_entity_poly.pdbx_strand_id
1 'polypeptide(L)'
;MTASKMTVNGVSLCATGQENYERFEARRGKWFYQYDYRHTDGELFSVVLPTLERCRQERDVWIADKLLKASKRQAIIQGDKTVLISEDGISIPMIFNNLTGKNYQTAEDYCNYVQYVALPQMGFEYGKIEMLADGVTVRTGEIRKEL
;
A
#
# COMPACT_ATOMS: atom_id res chain seq x y z
N MET A 1 22.16 30.20 9.06
CA MET A 1 22.09 29.03 8.14
C MET A 1 22.31 27.79 8.97
N THR A 2 21.30 26.93 9.09
CA THR A 2 21.40 25.66 9.82
C THR A 2 22.23 24.69 8.98
N ALA A 3 23.20 24.01 9.59
CA ALA A 3 24.02 23.01 8.90
C ALA A 3 23.12 21.90 8.34
N SER A 4 23.42 21.42 7.12
CA SER A 4 22.73 20.29 6.51
C SER A 4 22.89 19.05 7.40
N LYS A 5 21.80 18.33 7.65
CA LYS A 5 21.78 17.07 8.39
C LYS A 5 22.08 15.87 7.49
N MET A 6 22.30 16.09 6.19
CA MET A 6 22.64 15.07 5.21
C MET A 6 24.06 14.54 5.45
N THR A 7 24.17 13.26 5.77
CA THR A 7 25.44 12.51 5.74
C THR A 7 25.47 11.59 4.52
N VAL A 8 26.62 10.98 4.22
CA VAL A 8 26.73 9.91 3.19
C VAL A 8 25.76 8.74 3.45
N ASN A 9 25.24 8.63 4.68
CA ASN A 9 24.29 7.61 5.13
C ASN A 9 22.84 8.12 5.26
N GLY A 10 22.49 9.29 4.71
CA GLY A 10 21.16 9.90 4.83
C GLY A 10 21.00 10.85 6.03
N VAL A 11 19.75 11.13 6.41
CA VAL A 11 19.37 11.98 7.56
C VAL A 11 19.29 11.11 8.83
N SER A 12 20.42 10.51 9.18
CA SER A 12 20.53 9.22 9.87
C SER A 12 20.33 9.20 11.41
N LEU A 13 19.61 10.15 12.00
CA LEU A 13 19.31 10.20 13.45
C LEU A 13 17.81 10.00 13.77
N CYS A 14 17.12 9.10 13.05
CA CYS A 14 15.71 8.79 13.35
C CYS A 14 15.60 7.80 14.52
N ALA A 15 14.85 8.18 15.56
CA ALA A 15 14.35 7.21 16.54
C ALA A 15 13.31 6.29 15.89
N THR A 16 13.15 5.09 16.45
CA THR A 16 12.15 4.10 16.04
C THR A 16 10.74 4.71 16.02
N GLY A 17 10.00 4.51 14.94
CA GLY A 17 8.64 5.03 14.73
C GLY A 17 8.57 6.49 14.29
N GLN A 18 9.70 7.17 14.07
CA GLN A 18 9.73 8.57 13.64
C GLN A 18 10.21 8.72 12.19
N GLU A 19 9.64 9.70 11.49
CA GLU A 19 10.15 10.20 10.22
C GLU A 19 11.16 11.32 10.41
N ASN A 20 12.10 11.43 9.49
CA ASN A 20 13.04 12.55 9.39
C ASN A 20 13.22 12.90 7.91
N TYR A 21 13.39 14.18 7.62
CA TYR A 21 13.53 14.62 6.25
C TYR A 21 14.32 15.91 6.13
N GLU A 22 15.00 16.07 5.00
CA GLU A 22 15.69 17.29 4.63
C GLU A 22 15.36 17.67 3.20
N ARG A 23 15.03 18.96 3.00
CA ARG A 23 14.73 19.51 1.68
C ARG A 23 16.01 20.04 1.06
N PHE A 24 16.31 19.61 -0.16
CA PHE A 24 17.50 20.05 -0.89
C PHE A 24 17.18 20.40 -2.34
N GLU A 25 18.02 21.23 -2.94
CA GLU A 25 17.96 21.58 -4.35
C GLU A 25 18.83 20.60 -5.14
N ALA A 26 18.22 19.86 -6.06
CA ALA A 26 18.90 19.00 -7.02
C ALA A 26 19.30 19.79 -8.28
N ARG A 27 19.93 19.10 -9.24
CA ARG A 27 20.38 19.71 -10.49
C ARG A 27 19.22 20.38 -11.23
N ARG A 28 19.49 21.58 -11.78
CA ARG A 28 18.54 22.43 -12.54
C ARG A 28 17.42 23.05 -11.70
N GLY A 29 17.70 23.37 -10.44
CA GLY A 29 16.80 24.17 -9.58
C GLY A 29 15.56 23.43 -9.10
N LYS A 30 15.57 22.10 -9.15
CA LYS A 30 14.43 21.27 -8.70
C LYS A 30 14.60 20.92 -7.24
N TRP A 31 13.54 21.09 -6.45
CA TRP A 31 13.53 20.75 -5.03
C TRP A 31 13.08 19.31 -4.79
N PHE A 32 13.77 18.63 -3.88
CA PHE A 32 13.46 17.28 -3.43
C PHE A 32 13.59 17.19 -1.91
N TYR A 33 13.03 16.12 -1.36
CA TYR A 33 13.16 15.74 0.04
C TYR A 33 13.92 14.42 0.10
N GLN A 34 15.03 14.37 0.83
CA GLN A 34 15.54 13.11 1.37
C GLN A 34 14.67 12.77 2.58
N TYR A 35 14.06 11.60 2.58
CA TYR A 35 13.13 11.16 3.61
C TYR A 35 13.55 9.80 4.15
N ASP A 36 13.66 9.71 5.47
CA ASP A 36 14.06 8.51 6.20
C ASP A 36 13.01 8.21 7.28
N TYR A 37 12.51 6.97 7.34
CA TYR A 37 11.59 6.50 8.37
C TYR A 37 12.11 5.19 8.95
N ARG A 38 12.29 5.15 10.28
CA ARG A 38 12.70 3.93 10.97
C ARG A 38 11.47 3.21 11.52
N HIS A 39 11.18 2.02 11.04
CA HIS A 39 10.06 1.22 11.51
C HIS A 39 10.28 0.66 12.91
N THR A 40 9.22 0.14 13.54
CA THR A 40 9.23 -0.38 14.92
C THR A 40 10.19 -1.55 15.14
N ASP A 41 10.48 -2.32 14.10
CA ASP A 41 11.49 -3.39 14.11
C ASP A 41 12.91 -2.92 13.79
N GLY A 42 13.11 -1.61 13.60
CA GLY A 42 14.40 -0.99 13.34
C GLY A 42 14.78 -0.89 11.87
N GLU A 43 14.02 -1.50 10.96
CA GLU A 43 14.27 -1.39 9.51
C GLU A 43 14.09 0.06 9.03
N LEU A 44 14.94 0.50 8.11
CA LEU A 44 14.96 1.86 7.59
C LEU A 44 14.31 1.89 6.19
N PHE A 45 13.24 2.67 6.06
CA PHE A 45 12.70 3.10 4.78
C PHE A 45 13.32 4.45 4.39
N SER A 46 13.84 4.58 3.16
CA SER A 46 14.47 5.81 2.67
C SER A 46 14.08 6.10 1.23
N VAL A 47 13.72 7.35 0.92
CA VAL A 47 13.29 7.76 -0.43
C VAL A 47 13.63 9.22 -0.72
N VAL A 48 13.80 9.56 -2.00
CA VAL A 48 13.98 10.94 -2.49
C VAL A 48 12.87 11.32 -3.45
N LEU A 49 11.97 12.23 -3.04
CA LEU A 49 10.84 12.66 -3.88
C LEU A 49 10.62 14.17 -3.85
N PRO A 50 9.91 14.74 -4.86
CA PRO A 50 9.68 16.19 -4.96
C PRO A 50 8.84 16.79 -3.82
N THR A 51 8.00 15.98 -3.15
CA THR A 51 7.13 16.44 -2.06
C THR A 51 7.16 15.48 -0.89
N LEU A 52 7.06 16.03 0.33
CA LEU A 52 6.98 15.23 1.55
C LEU A 52 5.73 14.33 1.59
N GLU A 53 4.63 14.80 1.00
CA GLU A 53 3.41 14.00 0.86
C GLU A 53 3.66 12.71 0.06
N ARG A 54 4.38 12.80 -1.06
CA ARG A 54 4.76 11.61 -1.83
C ARG A 54 5.67 10.69 -1.04
N CYS A 55 6.63 11.23 -0.28
CA CYS A 55 7.46 10.40 0.60
C CYS A 55 6.63 9.62 1.63
N ARG A 56 5.62 10.26 2.23
CA ARG A 56 4.72 9.62 3.19
C ARG A 56 3.82 8.59 2.52
N GLN A 57 3.31 8.85 1.32
CA GLN A 57 2.53 7.88 0.54
C GLN A 57 3.34 6.62 0.26
N GLU A 58 4.59 6.75 -0.20
CA GLU A 58 5.48 5.59 -0.42
C GLU A 58 5.81 4.86 0.87
N ARG A 59 6.02 5.58 1.99
CA ARG A 59 6.17 4.96 3.32
C ARG A 59 4.94 4.15 3.69
N ASP A 60 3.74 4.69 3.53
CA ASP A 60 2.51 4.02 3.94
C ASP A 60 2.26 2.76 3.08
N VAL A 61 2.58 2.80 1.79
CA VAL A 61 2.60 1.61 0.92
C VAL A 61 3.62 0.58 1.42
N TRP A 62 4.83 1.01 1.78
CA TRP A 62 5.87 0.13 2.30
C TRP A 62 5.47 -0.53 3.64
N ILE A 63 4.86 0.22 4.57
CA ILE A 63 4.34 -0.30 5.84
C ILE A 63 3.21 -1.32 5.58
N ALA A 64 2.27 -0.99 4.69
CA ALA A 64 1.16 -1.87 4.35
C ALA A 64 1.63 -3.19 3.72
N ASP A 65 2.63 -3.13 2.83
CA ASP A 65 3.23 -4.32 2.22
C ASP A 65 3.98 -5.18 3.25
N LYS A 66 4.71 -4.55 4.18
CA LYS A 66 5.33 -5.24 5.32
C LYS A 66 4.29 -5.95 6.17
N LEU A 67 3.21 -5.26 6.55
CA LEU A 67 2.15 -5.86 7.35
C LEU A 67 1.48 -7.03 6.62
N LEU A 68 1.24 -6.89 5.32
CA LEU A 68 0.67 -7.96 4.51
C LEU A 68 1.55 -9.21 4.47
N LYS A 69 2.87 -9.03 4.33
CA LYS A 69 3.84 -10.13 4.30
C LYS A 69 4.01 -10.82 5.65
N ALA A 70 3.88 -10.08 6.75
CA ALA A 70 4.04 -10.60 8.10
C ALA A 70 2.76 -11.23 8.65
N SER A 71 1.59 -10.75 8.21
CA SER A 71 0.29 -11.20 8.68
C SER A 71 -0.04 -12.59 8.18
N LYS A 72 -0.45 -13.45 9.13
CA LYS A 72 -1.05 -14.74 8.78
C LYS A 72 -2.51 -14.56 8.40
N ARG A 73 -3.27 -13.70 9.08
CA ARG A 73 -4.72 -13.58 8.93
C ARG A 73 -5.10 -12.37 8.09
N GLN A 74 -5.59 -12.64 6.88
CA GLN A 74 -5.95 -11.63 5.91
C GLN A 74 -7.43 -11.74 5.54
N ALA A 75 -8.07 -10.61 5.23
CA ALA A 75 -9.50 -10.59 4.89
C ALA A 75 -9.82 -9.55 3.81
N ILE A 76 -10.92 -9.77 3.09
CA ILE A 76 -11.54 -8.75 2.25
C ILE A 76 -12.90 -8.38 2.86
N ILE A 77 -13.07 -7.10 3.13
CA ILE A 77 -14.27 -6.50 3.71
C ILE A 77 -14.97 -5.64 2.68
N GLN A 78 -16.31 -5.65 2.69
CA GLN A 78 -17.15 -4.75 1.91
C GLN A 78 -18.24 -4.18 2.82
N GLY A 79 -18.20 -2.86 3.05
CA GLY A 79 -19.01 -2.22 4.08
C GLY A 79 -18.67 -2.80 5.45
N ASP A 80 -19.68 -3.26 6.19
CA ASP A 80 -19.50 -3.87 7.52
C ASP A 80 -19.32 -5.39 7.47
N LYS A 81 -19.28 -5.99 6.28
CA LYS A 81 -19.23 -7.45 6.09
C LYS A 81 -17.83 -7.92 5.73
N THR A 82 -17.31 -8.88 6.50
CA THR A 82 -16.18 -9.70 6.05
C THR A 82 -16.68 -10.70 4.99
N VAL A 83 -16.24 -10.54 3.75
CA VAL A 83 -16.67 -11.38 2.62
C VAL A 83 -15.76 -12.61 2.49
N LEU A 84 -14.45 -12.39 2.58
CA LEU A 84 -13.45 -13.45 2.53
C LEU A 84 -12.45 -13.32 3.67
N ILE A 85 -11.95 -14.46 4.12
CA ILE A 85 -10.88 -14.56 5.09
C ILE A 85 -10.00 -15.77 4.78
N SER A 86 -8.69 -15.62 4.90
CA SER A 86 -7.74 -16.73 4.79
C SER A 86 -6.56 -16.53 5.73
N GLU A 87 -5.89 -17.64 6.03
CA GLU A 87 -4.67 -17.68 6.84
C GLU A 87 -3.42 -18.16 6.05
N ASP A 88 -3.55 -18.29 4.72
CA ASP A 88 -2.48 -18.81 3.84
C ASP A 88 -1.47 -17.75 3.35
N GLY A 89 -1.76 -16.46 3.57
CA GLY A 89 -0.92 -15.34 3.13
C GLY A 89 -0.86 -15.10 1.62
N ILE A 90 -1.59 -15.87 0.80
CA ILE A 90 -1.48 -15.87 -0.67
C ILE A 90 -2.83 -15.57 -1.33
N SER A 91 -3.91 -16.22 -0.90
CA SER A 91 -5.20 -16.20 -1.59
C SER A 91 -5.87 -14.84 -1.56
N ILE A 92 -5.84 -14.15 -0.41
CA ILE A 92 -6.50 -12.85 -0.24
C ILE A 92 -5.88 -11.77 -1.14
N PRO A 93 -4.55 -11.57 -1.19
CA PRO A 93 -3.91 -10.65 -2.12
C PRO A 93 -4.22 -10.95 -3.59
N MET A 94 -4.21 -12.24 -3.95
CA MET A 94 -4.50 -12.68 -5.32
C MET A 94 -5.94 -12.34 -5.72
N ILE A 95 -6.92 -12.72 -4.88
CA ILE A 95 -8.33 -12.46 -5.13
C ILE A 95 -8.59 -10.95 -5.16
N PHE A 96 -7.99 -10.18 -4.25
CA PHE A 96 -8.13 -8.73 -4.23
C PHE A 96 -7.63 -8.07 -5.53
N ASN A 97 -6.52 -8.55 -6.09
CA ASN A 97 -6.00 -8.07 -7.37
C ASN A 97 -6.94 -8.43 -8.54
N ASN A 98 -7.56 -9.61 -8.53
CA ASN A 98 -8.61 -9.96 -9.50
C ASN A 98 -9.81 -9.00 -9.36
N LEU A 99 -10.34 -8.81 -8.15
CA LEU A 99 -11.50 -7.95 -7.88
C LEU A 99 -11.29 -6.49 -8.28
N THR A 100 -10.03 -6.04 -8.33
CA THR A 100 -9.63 -4.67 -8.72
C THR A 100 -9.10 -4.56 -10.14
N GLY A 101 -9.22 -5.63 -10.94
CA GLY A 101 -8.87 -5.63 -12.36
C GLY A 101 -7.38 -5.73 -12.69
N LYS A 102 -6.50 -5.89 -11.70
CA LYS A 102 -5.04 -5.85 -11.90
C LYS A 102 -4.47 -7.07 -12.62
N ASN A 103 -5.18 -8.20 -12.57
CA ASN A 103 -4.70 -9.49 -13.10
C ASN A 103 -5.27 -9.85 -14.48
N TYR A 104 -6.00 -8.94 -15.14
CA TYR A 104 -6.64 -9.19 -16.43
C TYR A 104 -5.96 -8.42 -17.55
N GLN A 105 -5.88 -9.05 -18.73
CA GLN A 105 -5.33 -8.43 -19.93
C GLN A 105 -6.38 -7.60 -20.66
N THR A 106 -7.65 -8.00 -20.56
CA THR A 106 -8.78 -7.33 -21.22
C THR A 106 -9.84 -6.92 -20.20
N ALA A 107 -10.58 -5.86 -20.52
CA ALA A 107 -11.74 -5.46 -19.72
C ALA A 107 -12.83 -6.55 -19.72
N GLU A 108 -12.98 -7.30 -20.82
CA GLU A 108 -13.95 -8.39 -20.94
C GLU A 108 -13.68 -9.52 -19.94
N ASP A 109 -12.42 -9.95 -19.80
CA ASP A 109 -12.06 -11.01 -18.85
C ASP A 109 -12.37 -10.61 -17.40
N TYR A 110 -12.08 -9.36 -17.05
CA TYR A 110 -12.41 -8.80 -15.75
C TYR A 110 -13.92 -8.77 -15.53
N CYS A 111 -14.69 -8.23 -16.49
CA CYS A 111 -16.14 -8.14 -16.39
C CYS A 111 -16.77 -9.53 -16.26
N ASN A 112 -16.27 -10.51 -17.01
CA ASN A 112 -16.72 -11.91 -16.91
C ASN A 112 -16.45 -12.49 -15.52
N TYR A 113 -15.26 -12.29 -14.96
CA TYR A 113 -14.96 -12.73 -13.60
C TYR A 113 -15.88 -12.08 -12.58
N VAL A 114 -16.08 -10.76 -12.66
CA VAL A 114 -16.95 -10.06 -11.71
C VAL A 114 -18.39 -10.54 -11.82
N GLN A 115 -18.95 -10.53 -13.03
CA GLN A 115 -20.35 -10.84 -13.29
C GLN A 115 -20.70 -12.30 -12.99
N TYR A 116 -19.82 -13.25 -13.31
CA TYR A 116 -20.14 -14.68 -13.21
C TYR A 116 -19.52 -15.39 -12.00
N VAL A 117 -18.53 -14.78 -11.33
CA VAL A 117 -17.84 -15.38 -10.18
C VAL A 117 -17.96 -14.49 -8.94
N ALA A 118 -17.41 -13.27 -8.98
CA ALA A 118 -17.28 -12.45 -7.78
C ALA A 118 -18.63 -12.09 -7.13
N LEU A 119 -19.60 -11.65 -7.93
CA LEU A 119 -20.91 -11.26 -7.41
C LEU A 119 -21.77 -12.47 -7.01
N PRO A 120 -22.07 -13.42 -7.93
CA PRO A 120 -23.03 -14.48 -7.61
C PRO A 120 -22.47 -15.58 -6.71
N GLN A 121 -21.18 -15.90 -6.80
CA GLN A 121 -20.61 -17.06 -6.09
C GLN A 121 -19.85 -16.66 -4.82
N MET A 122 -19.13 -15.55 -4.86
CA MET A 122 -18.28 -15.10 -3.74
C MET A 122 -19.02 -14.13 -2.81
N GLY A 123 -20.18 -13.60 -3.21
CA GLY A 123 -21.02 -12.75 -2.38
C GLY A 123 -20.51 -11.32 -2.22
N PHE A 124 -19.75 -10.83 -3.21
CA PHE A 124 -19.41 -9.42 -3.36
C PHE A 124 -20.51 -8.63 -4.06
N GLU A 125 -20.45 -7.32 -3.92
CA GLU A 125 -21.22 -6.34 -4.66
C GLU A 125 -20.28 -5.38 -5.42
N TYR A 126 -20.82 -4.61 -6.35
CA TYR A 126 -20.07 -3.49 -6.92
C TYR A 126 -19.77 -2.44 -5.84
N GLY A 127 -18.65 -1.74 -5.97
CA GLY A 127 -18.25 -0.65 -5.09
C GLY A 127 -16.99 -0.96 -4.28
N LYS A 128 -16.83 -0.23 -3.18
CA LYS A 128 -15.59 -0.22 -2.40
C LYS A 128 -15.36 -1.54 -1.66
N ILE A 129 -14.11 -1.97 -1.63
CA ILE A 129 -13.61 -3.09 -0.83
C ILE A 129 -12.34 -2.69 -0.10
N GLU A 130 -12.12 -3.31 1.06
CA GLU A 130 -10.94 -3.11 1.90
C GLU A 130 -10.26 -4.45 2.14
N MET A 131 -8.95 -4.50 1.98
CA MET A 131 -8.13 -5.64 2.35
C MET A 131 -7.50 -5.38 3.71
N LEU A 132 -7.72 -6.29 4.64
CA LEU A 132 -7.18 -6.23 5.98
C LEU A 132 -6.07 -7.26 6.16
N ALA A 133 -5.07 -6.91 6.97
CA ALA A 133 -4.04 -7.78 7.50
C ALA A 133 -4.00 -7.58 9.02
N ASP A 134 -4.20 -8.65 9.79
CA ASP A 134 -4.30 -8.62 11.26
C ASP A 134 -5.26 -7.54 11.81
N GLY A 135 -6.37 -7.32 11.10
CA GLY A 135 -7.40 -6.35 11.50
C GLY A 135 -7.14 -4.90 11.07
N VAL A 136 -6.03 -4.62 10.41
CA VAL A 136 -5.69 -3.28 9.89
C VAL A 136 -5.91 -3.23 8.39
N THR A 137 -6.62 -2.21 7.89
CA THR A 137 -6.75 -1.98 6.44
C THR A 137 -5.38 -1.67 5.83
N VAL A 138 -4.93 -2.52 4.91
CA VAL A 138 -3.65 -2.39 4.20
C VAL A 138 -3.83 -1.92 2.76
N ARG A 139 -4.98 -2.21 2.13
CA ARG A 139 -5.31 -1.74 0.77
C ARG A 139 -6.79 -1.46 0.65
N THR A 140 -7.13 -0.50 -0.19
CA THR A 140 -8.50 -0.23 -0.61
C THR A 140 -8.62 -0.40 -2.12
N GLY A 141 -9.81 -0.75 -2.59
CA GLY A 141 -10.08 -1.06 -3.98
C GLY A 141 -11.55 -0.86 -4.31
N GLU A 142 -11.89 -1.03 -5.58
CA GLU A 142 -13.25 -0.89 -6.06
C GLU A 142 -13.55 -1.98 -7.09
N ILE A 143 -14.66 -2.69 -6.89
CA ILE A 143 -15.22 -3.62 -7.87
C ILE A 143 -16.13 -2.79 -8.78
N ARG A 144 -15.71 -2.65 -10.04
CA ARG A 144 -16.38 -1.85 -11.07
C ARG A 144 -17.15 -2.71 -12.05
N LYS A 145 -18.16 -2.12 -12.68
CA LYS A 145 -18.91 -2.72 -13.81
C LYS A 145 -18.07 -2.79 -15.09
N GLU A 146 -17.12 -1.88 -15.25
CA GLU A 146 -16.19 -1.81 -16.37
C GLU A 146 -14.81 -1.28 -15.90
N LEU A 147 -13.75 -1.63 -16.64
CA LEU A 147 -12.37 -1.15 -16.41
C LEU A 147 -12.01 0.06 -17.28
#